data_AF-A0A956VND0-F1
#
_entry.id   AF-A0A956VND0-F1
#
_cell.length_a   1.000
_cell.length_b   1.000
_cell.length_c   1.000
_cell.angle_alpha   90.00
_cell.angle_beta   90.00
_cell.angle_gamma   90.00
#
_symmetry.space_group_name_H-M   'P 1'
#
loop_
_entity.id
_entity.type
_entity.pdbx_description
1 polymer ?
#
loop_
_entity_poly.entity_id
_entity_poly.type
_entity_poly.pdbx_seq_one_letter_code
_entity_poly.pdbx_strand_id
1 'polypeptide(L)'
;MRRRVLLAGGSFAVVAVAALAAGGVSTASAQGPTGQNGVIDTSNPQNVSAAIQILLMVTVLSMAPAILVMVTSFTRIIVVLSLVRNAIGIPQLPPNQVLIGLALFLTAFVMAPAIQQINEEALQPY
;
A
#
# COMPACT_ATOMS: atom_id res chain seq x y z
N MET A 1 -4.06 29.31 -17.61
CA MET A 1 -3.34 28.01 -17.53
C MET A 1 -3.34 27.33 -16.15
N ARG A 2 -3.99 27.84 -15.08
CA ARG A 2 -3.89 27.27 -13.71
C ARG A 2 -5.05 26.37 -13.23
N ARG A 3 -6.07 26.12 -14.06
CA ARG A 3 -7.27 25.34 -13.67
C ARG A 3 -7.22 23.85 -14.02
N ARG A 4 -6.17 23.37 -14.69
CA ARG A 4 -6.07 21.95 -15.14
C ARG A 4 -5.39 21.00 -14.15
N VAL A 5 -4.71 21.53 -13.12
CA VAL A 5 -3.93 20.71 -12.17
C VAL A 5 -4.76 20.17 -11.00
N LEU A 6 -5.93 20.77 -10.71
CA LEU A 6 -6.83 20.34 -9.62
C LEU A 6 -7.65 19.08 -9.95
N LEU A 7 -7.81 18.73 -11.23
CA LEU A 7 -8.53 17.52 -11.64
C LEU A 7 -7.66 16.25 -11.60
N ALA A 8 -6.33 16.38 -11.70
CA ALA A 8 -5.42 15.24 -11.61
C ALA A 8 -5.29 14.68 -10.17
N GLY A 9 -5.32 15.56 -9.16
CA GLY A 9 -5.27 15.17 -7.74
C GLY A 9 -6.56 14.47 -7.26
N GLY A 10 -7.73 14.93 -7.73
CA GLY A 10 -9.01 14.31 -7.42
C GLY A 10 -9.19 12.93 -8.06
N SER A 11 -8.62 12.73 -9.26
CA SER A 11 -8.69 11.45 -9.97
C SER A 11 -7.94 10.34 -9.24
N PHE A 12 -6.80 10.65 -8.62
CA PHE A 12 -6.02 9.65 -7.87
C PHE A 12 -6.75 9.21 -6.59
N ALA A 13 -7.40 10.13 -5.89
CA ALA A 13 -8.23 9.81 -4.73
C ALA A 13 -9.47 8.99 -5.10
N VAL A 14 -10.14 9.33 -6.21
CA VAL A 14 -11.29 8.57 -6.72
C VAL A 14 -10.89 7.18 -7.20
N VAL A 15 -9.71 7.03 -7.83
CA VAL A 15 -9.18 5.74 -8.27
C VAL A 15 -8.74 4.88 -7.07
N ALA A 16 -8.19 5.48 -6.02
CA ALA A 16 -7.88 4.76 -4.78
C ALA A 16 -9.15 4.26 -4.07
N VAL A 17 -10.20 5.07 -4.04
CA VAL A 17 -11.52 4.68 -3.49
C VAL A 17 -12.21 3.62 -4.37
N ALA A 18 -12.11 3.73 -5.70
CA ALA A 18 -12.69 2.77 -6.63
C ALA A 18 -11.93 1.42 -6.67
N ALA A 19 -10.61 1.42 -6.49
CA ALA A 19 -9.81 0.20 -6.34
C ALA A 19 -10.17 -0.57 -5.06
N LEU A 20 -10.58 0.16 -4.01
CA LEU A 20 -11.10 -0.43 -2.77
C LEU A 20 -12.52 -1.03 -2.95
N ALA A 21 -13.26 -0.62 -3.99
CA ALA A 21 -14.59 -1.15 -4.31
C ALA A 21 -14.56 -2.29 -5.35
N ALA A 22 -13.55 -2.34 -6.23
CA ALA A 22 -13.45 -3.34 -7.30
C ALA A 22 -12.46 -4.48 -7.00
N GLY A 23 -11.49 -4.27 -6.12
CA GLY A 23 -10.63 -5.34 -5.59
C GLY A 23 -11.36 -6.03 -4.45
N GLY A 24 -11.80 -7.27 -4.66
CA GLY A 24 -12.45 -8.07 -3.63
C GLY A 24 -11.65 -8.06 -2.32
N VAL A 25 -12.12 -7.27 -1.36
CA VAL A 25 -11.71 -7.37 0.03
C VAL A 25 -12.13 -8.76 0.47
N SER A 26 -11.15 -9.67 0.50
CA SER A 26 -11.19 -10.75 1.47
C SER A 26 -11.21 -10.04 2.82
N THR A 27 -12.38 -9.98 3.45
CA THR A 27 -12.52 -9.58 4.84
C THR A 27 -11.74 -10.58 5.68
N ALA A 28 -10.43 -10.38 5.80
CA ALA A 28 -9.65 -10.99 6.86
C ALA A 28 -10.20 -10.39 8.15
N SER A 29 -11.06 -11.15 8.82
CA SER A 29 -11.65 -10.82 10.10
C SER A 29 -10.54 -10.75 11.16
N ALA A 30 -9.90 -9.58 11.27
CA ALA A 30 -9.14 -9.24 12.44
C ALA A 30 -10.13 -8.96 13.58
N GLN A 31 -10.50 -10.01 14.30
CA GLN A 31 -11.17 -9.91 15.59
C GLN A 31 -10.23 -9.17 16.55
N GLY A 32 -10.48 -7.88 16.74
CA GLY A 32 -10.06 -7.16 17.94
C GLY A 32 -10.95 -7.57 19.12
N PRO A 33 -10.44 -7.52 20.36
CA PRO A 33 -11.20 -7.97 21.52
C PRO A 33 -12.34 -6.98 21.84
N THR A 34 -13.43 -7.56 22.36
CA THR A 34 -14.70 -6.95 22.78
C THR A 34 -15.69 -6.64 21.66
N GLY A 35 -16.76 -7.44 21.65
CA GLY A 35 -17.81 -7.41 20.66
C GLY A 35 -18.86 -6.35 20.95
N GLN A 36 -19.34 -5.72 19.89
CA GLN A 36 -20.74 -5.47 19.58
C GLN A 36 -20.75 -4.71 18.25
N ASN A 37 -21.26 -5.36 17.21
CA ASN A 37 -21.67 -4.79 15.92
C ASN A 37 -21.54 -3.27 15.80
N GLY A 38 -20.39 -2.75 15.35
CA GLY A 38 -20.19 -1.49 14.61
C GLY A 38 -21.00 -0.22 14.98
N VAL A 39 -21.58 -0.13 16.17
CA VAL A 39 -22.35 1.03 16.64
C VAL A 39 -21.47 1.70 17.67
N ILE A 40 -20.84 2.78 17.24
CA ILE A 40 -20.15 3.70 18.14
C ILE A 40 -21.25 4.37 18.97
N ASP A 41 -21.40 3.99 20.24
CA ASP A 41 -22.26 4.68 21.18
C ASP A 41 -21.75 6.13 21.35
N THR A 42 -22.37 7.06 20.62
CA THR A 42 -22.03 8.50 20.61
C THR A 42 -22.40 9.22 21.91
N SER A 43 -22.99 8.50 22.86
CA SER A 43 -23.39 9.00 24.18
C SER A 43 -22.21 9.13 25.16
N ASN A 44 -21.06 8.51 24.87
CA ASN A 44 -19.86 8.60 25.72
C ASN A 44 -18.67 9.21 24.94
N PRO A 45 -18.13 10.39 25.35
CA PRO A 45 -17.04 11.05 24.63
C PRO A 45 -15.74 10.23 24.56
N GLN A 46 -15.53 9.29 25.49
CA GLN A 46 -14.40 8.36 25.47
C GLN A 46 -14.47 7.34 24.31
N ASN A 47 -15.67 6.84 23.97
CA ASN A 47 -15.85 5.88 22.88
C ASN A 47 -15.60 6.52 21.51
N VAL A 48 -15.96 7.79 21.35
CA VAL A 48 -15.69 8.56 20.12
C VAL A 48 -14.18 8.76 19.91
N SER A 49 -13.42 9.04 20.98
CA SER A 49 -11.95 9.13 20.91
C SER A 49 -11.31 7.81 20.49
N ALA A 50 -11.76 6.68 21.04
CA ALA A 50 -11.25 5.36 20.68
C ALA A 50 -11.56 5.02 19.21
N ALA A 51 -12.77 5.32 18.74
CA ALA A 51 -13.16 5.09 17.35
C ALA A 51 -12.33 5.94 16.36
N ILE A 52 -12.09 7.22 16.67
CA ILE A 52 -11.23 8.10 15.85
C ILE A 52 -9.79 7.61 15.84
N GLN A 53 -9.26 7.14 16.97
CA GLN A 53 -7.90 6.59 17.05
C GLN A 53 -7.71 5.33 16.20
N ILE A 54 -8.69 4.42 16.22
CA ILE A 54 -8.67 3.20 15.38
C ILE A 54 -8.76 3.58 13.90
N LEU A 55 -9.62 4.54 13.54
CA LEU A 55 -9.72 5.04 12.17
C LEU A 55 -8.38 5.60 11.68
N LEU A 56 -7.69 6.37 12.52
CA LEU A 56 -6.37 6.93 12.19
C LEU A 56 -5.32 5.82 12.02
N MET A 57 -5.29 4.82 12.91
CA MET A 57 -4.39 3.66 12.80
C MET A 57 -4.60 2.87 11.51
N VAL A 58 -5.85 2.55 11.15
CA VAL A 58 -6.17 1.83 9.90
C VAL A 58 -5.78 2.65 8.67
N THR A 59 -5.95 3.97 8.73
CA THR A 59 -5.56 4.89 7.64
C THR A 59 -4.05 4.86 7.41
N VAL A 60 -3.25 4.92 8.48
CA VAL A 60 -1.79 4.83 8.39
C VAL A 60 -1.34 3.45 7.92
N LEU A 61 -1.94 2.38 8.44
CA LEU A 61 -1.61 1.01 8.06
C LEU A 61 -1.92 0.71 6.59
N SER A 62 -2.96 1.32 6.02
CA SER A 62 -3.31 1.18 4.60
C SER A 62 -2.31 1.89 3.67
N MET A 63 -1.76 3.04 4.10
CA MET A 63 -0.73 3.77 3.36
C MET A 63 0.65 3.12 3.47
N ALA A 64 0.95 2.48 4.61
CA ALA A 64 2.25 1.85 4.88
C ALA A 64 2.76 0.91 3.76
N PRO A 65 2.00 -0.06 3.23
CA PRO A 65 2.49 -0.97 2.19
C PRO A 65 2.81 -0.24 0.88
N ALA A 66 2.04 0.80 0.52
CA ALA A 66 2.29 1.58 -0.69
C ALA A 66 3.60 2.38 -0.59
N ILE A 67 3.83 3.02 0.57
CA ILE A 67 5.04 3.80 0.81
C ILE A 67 6.27 2.90 0.84
N LEU A 68 6.19 1.73 1.48
CA LEU A 68 7.28 0.74 1.54
C LEU A 68 7.74 0.35 0.12
N VAL A 69 6.78 0.06 -0.76
CA VAL A 69 7.06 -0.31 -2.15
C VAL A 69 7.65 0.87 -2.95
N MET A 70 7.24 2.11 -2.65
CA MET A 70 7.78 3.30 -3.33
C MET A 70 9.21 3.67 -2.89
N VAL A 71 9.54 3.49 -1.61
CA VAL A 71 10.86 3.84 -1.04
C VAL A 71 11.92 2.77 -1.32
N THR A 72 11.52 1.58 -1.76
CA THR A 72 12.43 0.48 -2.08
C THR A 72 12.86 0.46 -3.56
N SER A 73 13.74 -0.49 -3.90
CA SER A 73 14.18 -0.74 -5.28
C SER A 73 13.09 -1.26 -6.22
N PHE A 74 11.89 -1.57 -5.71
CA PHE A 74 10.76 -2.07 -6.51
C PHE A 74 10.43 -1.14 -7.69
N THR A 75 10.28 0.16 -7.44
CA THR A 75 9.93 1.15 -8.48
C THR A 75 10.95 1.17 -9.62
N ARG A 76 12.25 1.01 -9.31
CA ARG A 76 13.29 1.00 -10.33
C ARG A 76 13.27 -0.29 -11.15
N ILE A 77 13.08 -1.43 -10.49
CA ILE A 77 13.03 -2.75 -11.13
C ILE A 77 11.82 -2.85 -12.07
N ILE A 78 10.62 -2.48 -11.61
CA ILE A 78 9.39 -2.57 -12.43
C ILE A 78 9.43 -1.65 -13.65
N VAL A 79 10.01 -0.45 -13.53
CA VAL A 79 10.15 0.47 -14.68
C VAL A 79 11.08 -0.12 -15.72
N VAL A 80 12.23 -0.67 -15.34
CA VAL A 80 13.17 -1.30 -16.29
C VAL A 80 12.50 -2.49 -16.99
N LEU A 81 11.84 -3.37 -16.23
CA LEU A 81 11.10 -4.50 -16.79
C LEU A 81 9.95 -4.06 -17.73
N SER A 82 9.26 -2.97 -17.40
CA SER A 82 8.21 -2.39 -18.23
C SER A 82 8.76 -1.80 -19.54
N LEU A 83 9.93 -1.16 -19.48
CA LEU A 83 10.62 -0.66 -20.67
C LEU A 83 11.08 -1.82 -21.56
N VAL A 84 11.61 -2.91 -20.98
CA VAL A 84 11.96 -4.13 -21.72
C VAL A 84 10.73 -4.73 -22.39
N ARG A 85 9.58 -4.79 -21.70
CA ARG A 85 8.31 -5.24 -22.28
C ARG A 85 7.91 -4.40 -23.49
N ASN A 86 8.01 -3.08 -23.41
CA ASN A 86 7.66 -2.22 -24.53
C ASN A 86 8.65 -2.40 -25.70
N ALA A 87 9.92 -2.68 -25.40
CA ALA A 87 10.97 -2.86 -26.39
C ALA A 87 10.85 -4.18 -27.19
N ILE A 88 10.30 -5.25 -26.60
CA ILE A 88 10.09 -6.54 -27.31
C ILE A 88 8.91 -6.50 -28.29
N GLY A 89 8.09 -5.45 -28.29
CA GLY A 89 7.06 -5.21 -29.32
C GLY A 89 5.87 -6.17 -29.30
N ILE A 90 5.81 -7.11 -28.35
CA ILE A 90 4.72 -8.08 -28.24
C ILE A 90 3.65 -7.48 -27.31
N PRO A 91 2.42 -7.22 -27.78
CA PRO A 91 1.33 -6.88 -26.89
C PRO A 91 1.08 -8.07 -25.94
N GLN A 92 0.51 -7.83 -24.76
CA GLN A 92 -0.01 -8.82 -23.79
C GLN A 92 0.97 -9.85 -23.16
N LEU A 93 2.16 -10.08 -23.71
CA LEU A 93 3.21 -10.88 -23.07
C LEU A 93 4.31 -9.96 -22.53
N PRO A 94 4.82 -10.12 -21.30
CA PRO A 94 4.28 -10.82 -20.13
C PRO A 94 3.23 -9.98 -19.36
N PRO A 95 2.22 -10.61 -18.71
CA PRO A 95 1.13 -9.90 -18.05
C PRO A 95 1.61 -9.06 -16.86
N ASN A 96 0.90 -7.96 -16.57
CA ASN A 96 1.28 -7.03 -15.49
C ASN A 96 1.42 -7.72 -14.13
N GLN A 97 0.60 -8.75 -13.84
CA GLN A 97 0.69 -9.52 -12.61
C GLN A 97 2.02 -10.27 -12.47
N VAL A 98 2.53 -10.86 -13.56
CA VAL A 98 3.81 -11.57 -13.55
C VAL A 98 4.97 -10.59 -13.41
N LEU A 99 4.91 -9.43 -14.07
CA LEU A 99 5.93 -8.39 -13.92
C LEU A 99 6.02 -7.88 -12.47
N ILE A 100 4.87 -7.67 -11.82
CA ILE A 100 4.82 -7.25 -10.41
C ILE A 100 5.36 -8.36 -9.50
N GLY A 101 5.00 -9.63 -9.74
CA GLY A 101 5.52 -10.77 -8.99
C GLY A 101 7.04 -10.93 -9.09
N LEU A 102 7.58 -10.85 -10.31
CA LEU A 102 9.03 -10.85 -10.55
C LEU A 102 9.72 -9.66 -9.90
N ALA A 103 9.13 -8.47 -9.98
CA ALA A 103 9.69 -7.28 -9.36
C ALA A 103 9.74 -7.39 -7.83
N LEU A 104 8.68 -7.90 -7.18
CA LEU A 104 8.67 -8.11 -5.72
C LEU A 104 9.70 -9.16 -5.27
N PHE A 105 9.82 -10.26 -6.00
CA PHE A 105 10.81 -11.30 -5.70
C PHE A 105 12.25 -10.76 -5.81
N LEU A 106 12.56 -10.07 -6.91
CA LEU A 106 13.87 -9.45 -7.10
C LEU A 106 14.13 -8.34 -6.07
N THR A 107 13.10 -7.59 -5.68
CA THR A 107 13.22 -6.57 -4.63
C THR A 107 13.62 -7.22 -3.31
N ALA A 108 12.95 -8.29 -2.88
CA ALA A 108 13.28 -9.00 -1.65
C ALA A 108 14.73 -9.52 -1.66
N PHE A 109 15.19 -10.06 -2.79
CA PHE A 109 16.57 -10.53 -2.95
C PHE A 109 17.59 -9.39 -2.86
N VAL A 110 17.36 -8.29 -3.59
CA VAL A 110 18.29 -7.14 -3.63
C VAL A 110 18.31 -6.37 -2.32
N MET A 111 17.22 -6.37 -1.56
CA MET A 111 17.08 -5.59 -0.32
C MET A 111 17.52 -6.34 0.95
N ALA A 112 17.89 -7.63 0.85
CA ALA A 112 18.42 -8.42 1.97
C ALA A 112 19.50 -7.70 2.83
N PRO A 113 20.53 -7.03 2.27
CA PRO A 113 21.54 -6.34 3.07
C PRO A 113 21.01 -5.06 3.75
N ALA A 114 20.02 -4.38 3.17
CA ALA A 114 19.42 -3.21 3.80
C ALA A 114 18.63 -3.62 5.05
N ILE A 115 17.95 -4.77 5.01
CA ILE A 115 17.26 -5.33 6.18
C ILE A 115 18.25 -5.71 7.29
N GLN A 116 19.44 -6.22 6.93
CA GLN A 116 20.50 -6.52 7.89
C GLN A 116 21.06 -5.26 8.56
N GLN A 117 21.35 -4.21 7.79
CA GLN A 117 21.79 -2.92 8.34
C GLN A 117 20.74 -2.30 9.28
N ILE A 118 19.46 -2.33 8.90
CA ILE A 118 18.37 -1.86 9.76
C ILE A 118 18.30 -2.68 11.06
N ASN A 119 18.53 -4.00 10.98
CA ASN A 119 18.55 -4.84 12.18
C ASN A 119 19.71 -4.46 13.12
N GLU A 120 20.91 -4.28 12.59
CA GLU A 120 22.11 -3.94 13.37
C GLU A 120 22.08 -2.51 13.93
N GLU A 121 21.57 -1.54 13.17
CA GLU A 121 21.62 -0.12 13.53
C GLU A 121 20.39 0.37 14.31
N ALA A 122 19.22 -0.27 14.13
CA ALA A 122 17.97 0.17 14.75
C ALA A 122 17.31 -0.86 15.68
N LEU A 123 17.53 -2.17 15.50
CA LEU A 123 16.88 -3.21 16.33
C LEU A 123 17.78 -3.80 17.41
N GLN A 124 19.10 -3.91 17.17
CA GLN A 124 20.05 -4.42 18.17
C GLN A 124 20.44 -3.42 19.28
N PRO A 125 20.51 -2.08 19.05
CA PRO A 125 20.86 -1.14 20.11
C PRO A 125 19.69 -0.70 21.02
N TYR A 126 18.53 -1.37 20.95
CA TYR A 126 17.39 -1.18 21.87
C TYR A 126 16.91 -2.50 22.49
#